data_AF-A0A811V1H7-F1
#
_entry.id   AF-A0A811V1H7-F1
#
_cell.length_a   1.000
_cell.length_b   1.000
_cell.length_c   1.000
_cell.angle_alpha   90.00
_cell.angle_beta   90.00
_cell.angle_gamma   90.00
#
_symmetry.space_group_name_H-M   'P 1'
#
loop_
_entity.id
_entity.type
_entity.pdbx_description
1 polymer ?
#
loop_
_entity_poly.entity_id
_entity_poly.type
_entity_poly.pdbx_seq_one_letter_code
_entity_poly.pdbx_strand_id
1 'polypeptide(L)'
;MCTRVQLVHEQAFRDVIRHKSAQQITYDCCNGWEREEPKSESCSKPICSAHCQNGGICTSPDTCSCAAGFTGKYCEHDINECNEEKPCDQTCINTVGSYFCKCREGFVLQADQQSCKKSDLKDDDAFEARDLENEIESGDNEDVSDRLQKLERSLANERVHTNELQKSLQATYNVVDTLKSRLSTIVSVTSF
;
A
#
# COMPACT_ATOMS: atom_id res chain seq x y z
N MET A 1 -7.07 26.59 6.09
CA MET A 1 -7.20 27.07 7.49
C MET A 1 -8.24 28.17 7.52
N CYS A 2 -9.31 28.00 8.29
CA CYS A 2 -10.45 28.92 8.32
C CYS A 2 -10.92 29.08 9.77
N THR A 3 -10.84 30.29 10.31
CA THR A 3 -11.34 30.65 11.65
C THR A 3 -12.70 31.36 11.53
N ARG A 4 -13.75 30.54 11.71
CA ARG A 4 -15.02 30.79 12.42
C ARG A 4 -16.12 31.71 11.84
N VAL A 5 -17.35 31.18 11.84
CA VAL A 5 -18.61 31.92 12.02
C VAL A 5 -19.10 31.76 13.48
N GLN A 6 -19.51 32.86 14.11
CA GLN A 6 -20.02 32.89 15.49
C GLN A 6 -21.54 32.65 15.49
N LEU A 7 -22.00 31.57 16.13
CA LEU A 7 -23.41 31.43 16.50
C LEU A 7 -23.58 31.88 17.95
N VAL A 8 -24.36 32.94 18.14
CA VAL A 8 -24.76 33.41 19.47
C VAL A 8 -26.12 32.80 19.79
N HIS A 9 -26.19 31.91 20.78
CA HIS A 9 -27.47 31.46 21.34
C HIS A 9 -27.76 32.28 22.59
N GLU A 10 -28.88 33.01 22.58
CA GLU A 10 -29.39 33.72 23.74
C GLU A 10 -30.43 32.83 24.45
N GLN A 11 -30.07 32.27 25.60
CA GLN A 11 -31.06 31.60 26.45
C GLN A 11 -31.79 32.68 27.27
N ALA A 12 -32.99 33.06 26.84
CA ALA A 12 -33.88 33.90 27.62
C ALA A 12 -34.46 33.07 28.78
N PHE A 13 -33.80 33.07 29.94
CA PHE A 13 -34.43 32.61 31.17
C PHE A 13 -35.36 33.73 31.68
N ARG A 14 -36.66 33.42 31.76
CA ARG A 14 -37.62 34.26 32.47
C ARG A 14 -37.33 34.17 33.97
N ASP A 15 -37.13 35.36 34.54
CA ASP A 15 -37.36 35.76 35.93
C ASP A 15 -36.15 35.88 36.90
N VAL A 16 -35.81 37.18 37.09
CA VAL A 16 -35.44 37.90 38.33
C VAL A 16 -34.06 37.64 38.99
N ILE A 17 -33.33 38.75 39.20
CA ILE A 17 -31.99 38.97 39.83
C ILE A 17 -30.78 38.87 38.89
N ARG A 18 -30.40 40.02 38.29
CA ARG A 18 -29.14 40.31 37.54
C ARG A 18 -28.42 39.09 36.92
N HIS A 19 -29.01 38.52 35.88
CA HIS A 19 -28.27 37.61 35.00
C HIS A 19 -27.46 38.44 34.00
N LYS A 20 -26.13 38.48 34.14
CA LYS A 20 -25.27 38.70 32.98
C LYS A 20 -25.55 37.53 32.04
N SER A 21 -26.09 37.80 30.86
CA SER A 21 -26.23 36.80 29.81
C SER A 21 -24.85 36.24 29.47
N ALA A 22 -24.59 35.00 29.84
CA ALA A 22 -23.40 34.31 29.40
C ALA A 22 -23.63 33.93 27.93
N GLN A 23 -23.16 34.77 27.01
CA GLN A 23 -23.10 34.41 25.60
C GLN A 23 -22.17 33.21 25.45
N GLN A 24 -22.73 32.01 25.23
CA GLN A 24 -21.91 30.85 24.91
C GLN A 24 -21.50 30.97 23.44
N ILE A 25 -20.24 31.30 23.24
CA ILE A 25 -19.63 31.57 21.93
C ILE A 25 -19.09 30.23 21.40
N THR A 26 -19.85 29.48 20.59
CA THR A 26 -19.42 28.19 19.99
C THR A 26 -18.75 28.37 18.62
N TYR A 27 -17.59 27.75 18.43
CA TYR A 27 -16.81 27.82 17.19
C TYR A 27 -17.11 26.55 16.38
N ASP A 28 -17.76 26.71 15.23
CA ASP A 28 -17.98 25.62 14.27
C ASP A 28 -16.95 25.67 13.14
N CYS A 29 -16.59 24.48 12.66
CA CYS A 29 -15.66 24.35 11.55
C CYS A 29 -16.32 24.79 10.24
N CYS A 30 -15.53 25.42 9.36
CA CYS A 30 -15.96 25.73 8.01
C CYS A 30 -16.26 24.43 7.24
N ASN A 31 -17.16 24.47 6.26
CA ASN A 31 -17.56 23.29 5.48
C ASN A 31 -16.34 22.50 4.96
N GLY A 32 -16.37 21.18 5.17
CA GLY A 32 -15.30 20.29 4.74
C GLY A 32 -14.09 20.24 5.70
N TRP A 33 -14.16 20.88 6.87
CA TRP A 33 -13.12 20.79 7.90
C TRP A 33 -13.71 20.27 9.20
N GLU A 34 -12.92 19.51 9.94
CA GLU A 34 -13.22 19.05 11.27
C GLU A 34 -12.05 19.29 12.23
N ARG A 35 -12.33 19.12 13.51
CA ARG A 35 -11.31 19.15 14.56
C ARG A 35 -10.56 17.81 14.53
N GLU A 36 -9.23 17.86 14.70
CA GLU A 36 -8.45 16.64 14.91
C GLU A 36 -8.89 15.91 16.18
N GLU A 37 -9.19 16.67 17.23
CA GLU A 37 -9.62 16.19 18.54
C GLU A 37 -10.88 16.92 19.01
N PRO A 38 -11.78 16.30 19.81
CA PRO A 38 -13.04 16.91 20.26
C PRO A 38 -12.87 18.24 21.00
N LYS A 39 -11.73 18.42 21.69
CA LYS A 39 -11.39 19.62 22.48
C LYS A 39 -10.50 20.61 21.73
N SER A 40 -10.07 20.29 20.50
CA SER A 40 -9.21 21.19 19.73
C SER A 40 -9.98 22.46 19.39
N GLU A 41 -9.34 23.62 19.54
CA GLU A 41 -9.91 24.90 19.13
C GLU A 41 -9.75 25.13 17.62
N SER A 42 -8.95 24.30 16.94
CA SER A 42 -8.57 24.44 15.54
C SER A 42 -9.20 23.37 14.65
N CYS A 43 -9.79 23.80 13.54
CA CYS A 43 -10.34 22.95 12.48
C CYS A 43 -9.28 22.76 11.38
N SER A 44 -8.40 21.79 11.57
CA SER A 44 -7.26 21.53 10.69
C SER A 44 -7.33 20.20 9.95
N LYS A 45 -8.30 19.34 10.29
CA LYS A 45 -8.46 18.05 9.63
C LYS A 45 -9.46 18.19 8.48
N PRO A 46 -9.05 17.94 7.23
CA PRO A 46 -9.97 18.01 6.10
C PRO A 46 -10.91 16.80 6.07
N ILE A 47 -12.14 17.02 5.63
CA ILE A 47 -13.16 16.00 5.43
C ILE A 47 -13.17 15.61 3.95
N CYS A 48 -12.96 14.33 3.67
CA CYS A 48 -13.16 13.74 2.35
C CYS A 48 -14.43 12.88 2.43
N SER A 49 -15.50 13.34 1.77
CA SER A 49 -16.84 12.72 1.80
C SER A 49 -16.81 11.27 1.32
N ALA A 50 -16.00 11.02 0.29
CA ALA A 50 -15.51 9.68 0.00
C ALA A 50 -14.07 9.58 0.50
N HIS A 51 -13.79 8.55 1.31
CA HIS A 51 -12.45 8.28 1.81
C HIS A 51 -11.43 8.15 0.67
N CYS A 52 -10.22 8.67 0.87
CA CYS A 52 -9.10 8.43 -0.02
C CYS A 52 -8.69 6.95 0.10
N GLN A 53 -8.78 6.22 -1.01
CA GLN A 53 -8.47 4.80 -1.08
C GLN A 53 -6.96 4.57 -1.24
N ASN A 54 -6.54 3.30 -1.15
CA ASN A 54 -5.19 2.86 -1.49
C ASN A 54 -4.04 3.65 -0.82
N GLY A 55 -4.24 4.03 0.45
CA GLY A 55 -3.24 4.78 1.22
C GLY A 55 -3.17 6.27 0.89
N GLY A 56 -4.13 6.81 0.13
CA GLY A 56 -4.24 8.24 -0.12
C GLY A 56 -4.50 9.06 1.15
N ILE A 57 -4.02 10.30 1.15
CA ILE A 57 -4.13 11.23 2.29
C ILE A 57 -5.06 12.38 1.90
N CYS A 58 -6.06 12.66 2.75
CA CYS A 58 -6.93 13.83 2.55
C CYS A 58 -6.14 15.09 2.91
N THR A 59 -5.83 15.93 1.94
CA THR A 59 -4.99 17.14 2.13
C THR A 59 -5.83 18.42 2.20
N SER A 60 -7.02 18.40 1.61
CA SER A 60 -8.01 19.47 1.72
C SER A 60 -9.42 18.89 1.50
N PRO A 61 -10.50 19.65 1.76
CA PRO A 61 -11.86 19.15 1.61
C PRO A 61 -12.08 18.45 0.27
N ASP A 62 -12.55 17.20 0.32
CA ASP A 62 -12.77 16.33 -0.86
C ASP A 62 -11.59 16.22 -1.83
N THR A 63 -10.36 16.45 -1.35
CA THR A 63 -9.14 16.42 -2.16
C THR A 63 -8.15 15.43 -1.56
N CYS A 64 -7.88 14.38 -2.32
CA CYS A 64 -6.93 13.33 -1.96
C CYS A 64 -5.59 13.56 -2.65
N SER A 65 -4.51 13.39 -1.89
CA SER A 65 -3.18 13.14 -2.42
C SER A 65 -2.96 11.63 -2.45
N CYS A 66 -2.75 11.08 -3.64
CA CYS A 66 -2.61 9.63 -3.80
C CYS A 66 -1.22 9.14 -3.45
N ALA A 67 -1.16 7.90 -2.94
CA ALA A 67 0.09 7.17 -2.82
C ALA A 67 0.66 6.87 -4.22
N ALA A 68 1.96 6.60 -4.30
CA ALA A 68 2.59 6.18 -5.55
C ALA A 68 1.89 4.91 -6.11
N GLY A 69 1.74 4.86 -7.44
CA GLY A 69 1.02 3.78 -8.13
C GLY A 69 -0.50 3.95 -8.19
N PHE A 70 -1.07 5.04 -7.66
CA PHE A 70 -2.52 5.28 -7.69
C PHE A 70 -2.90 6.66 -8.24
N THR A 71 -4.09 6.73 -8.83
CA THR A 71 -4.68 7.93 -9.43
C THR A 71 -6.20 7.96 -9.23
N GLY A 72 -6.85 9.00 -9.73
CA GLY A 72 -8.27 9.27 -9.53
C GLY A 72 -8.54 10.29 -8.44
N LYS A 73 -9.80 10.73 -8.34
CA LYS A 73 -10.19 11.79 -7.38
C LYS A 73 -10.05 11.33 -5.93
N TYR A 74 -10.28 10.05 -5.70
CA TYR A 74 -10.23 9.40 -4.39
C TYR A 74 -9.18 8.29 -4.36
N CYS A 75 -8.19 8.33 -5.26
CA CYS A 75 -7.13 7.33 -5.38
C CYS A 75 -7.64 5.91 -5.64
N GLU A 76 -8.78 5.81 -6.33
CA GLU A 76 -9.50 4.58 -6.60
C GLU A 76 -8.96 3.79 -7.80
N HIS A 77 -8.10 4.42 -8.61
CA HIS A 77 -7.55 3.81 -9.82
C HIS A 77 -6.09 3.45 -9.61
N ASP A 78 -5.77 2.22 -9.98
CA ASP A 78 -4.41 1.74 -10.14
C ASP A 78 -3.78 2.37 -11.39
N ILE A 79 -2.54 2.84 -11.27
CA ILE A 79 -1.75 3.28 -12.42
C ILE A 79 -1.15 2.03 -13.05
N ASN A 80 -1.24 1.91 -14.38
CA ASN A 80 -0.60 0.80 -15.07
C ASN A 80 0.76 1.26 -15.62
N GLU A 81 1.81 1.13 -14.82
CA GLU A 81 3.14 1.61 -15.18
C GLU A 81 3.71 0.89 -16.41
N CYS A 82 3.29 -0.36 -16.64
CA CYS A 82 3.68 -1.13 -17.83
C CYS A 82 3.16 -0.51 -19.14
N ASN A 83 2.03 0.18 -19.11
CA ASN A 83 1.46 0.82 -20.29
C ASN A 83 1.94 2.25 -20.45
N GLU A 84 2.11 2.97 -19.35
CA GLU A 84 2.44 4.40 -19.36
C GLU A 84 3.95 4.65 -19.47
N GLU A 85 4.76 4.02 -18.62
CA GLU A 85 6.19 4.33 -18.49
C GLU A 85 7.10 3.27 -19.13
N LYS A 86 6.61 2.03 -19.30
CA LYS A 86 7.39 0.87 -19.77
C LYS A 86 8.74 0.72 -19.04
N PRO A 87 8.71 0.57 -17.71
CA PRO A 87 9.90 0.63 -16.86
C PRO A 87 10.83 -0.58 -16.98
N CYS A 88 10.38 -1.67 -17.59
CA CYS A 88 11.14 -2.93 -17.67
C CYS A 88 11.86 -3.08 -19.00
N ASP A 89 13.07 -3.65 -18.97
CA ASP A 89 13.83 -3.99 -20.18
C ASP A 89 13.14 -5.07 -21.03
N GLN A 90 12.46 -6.03 -20.38
CA GLN A 90 11.81 -7.16 -21.06
C GLN A 90 10.32 -7.27 -20.76
N THR A 91 9.92 -8.13 -19.82
CA THR A 91 8.49 -8.36 -19.53
C THR A 91 8.10 -7.50 -18.33
N CYS A 92 7.07 -6.66 -18.48
CA CYS A 92 6.49 -5.90 -17.38
C CYS A 92 5.17 -6.55 -16.96
N ILE A 93 4.99 -6.72 -15.65
CA ILE A 93 3.75 -7.23 -15.06
C ILE A 93 3.19 -6.17 -14.10
N ASN A 94 2.00 -5.67 -14.42
CA ASN A 94 1.31 -4.70 -13.59
C ASN A 94 0.72 -5.37 -12.34
N THR A 95 0.78 -4.69 -11.22
CA THR A 95 0.18 -5.10 -9.95
C THR A 95 -0.56 -3.93 -9.32
N VAL A 96 -1.41 -4.17 -8.32
CA VAL A 96 -2.14 -3.06 -7.69
C VAL A 96 -1.19 -2.23 -6.84
N GLY A 97 -0.96 -0.98 -7.24
CA GLY A 97 -0.10 0.01 -6.62
C GLY A 97 1.38 -0.08 -7.03
N SER A 98 1.74 -0.95 -7.96
CA SER A 98 3.13 -1.11 -8.41
C SER A 98 3.25 -2.01 -9.65
N TYR A 99 4.48 -2.33 -10.05
CA TYR A 99 4.77 -3.31 -11.08
C TYR A 99 6.03 -4.10 -10.72
N PHE A 100 6.26 -5.19 -11.42
CA PHE A 100 7.56 -5.85 -11.39
C PHE A 100 7.99 -6.32 -12.77
N CYS A 101 9.30 -6.39 -12.95
CA CYS A 101 9.91 -6.82 -14.19
C CYS A 101 10.28 -8.30 -14.13
N LYS A 102 10.04 -8.99 -15.24
CA LYS A 102 10.43 -10.39 -15.44
C LYS A 102 11.32 -10.49 -16.68
N CYS A 103 12.40 -11.23 -16.53
CA CYS A 103 13.28 -11.56 -17.64
C CYS A 103 12.82 -12.83 -18.35
N ARG A 104 13.09 -12.90 -19.65
CA ARG A 104 12.91 -14.10 -20.47
C ARG A 104 13.93 -15.16 -20.05
N GLU A 105 13.69 -16.39 -20.50
CA GLU A 105 14.61 -17.50 -20.27
C GLU A 105 16.02 -17.17 -20.78
N GLY A 106 17.04 -17.56 -20.01
CA GLY A 106 18.43 -17.19 -20.27
C GLY A 106 18.81 -15.75 -19.86
N PHE A 107 17.95 -15.02 -19.14
CA PHE A 107 18.24 -13.70 -18.59
C PHE A 107 17.91 -13.61 -17.10
N VAL A 108 18.68 -12.81 -16.36
CA VAL A 108 18.54 -12.60 -14.92
C VAL A 108 18.31 -11.12 -14.62
N LEU A 109 17.31 -10.86 -13.77
CA LEU A 109 16.95 -9.52 -13.32
C LEU A 109 18.10 -8.93 -12.50
N GLN A 110 18.49 -7.70 -12.84
CA GLN A 110 19.56 -6.99 -12.16
C GLN A 110 19.07 -6.38 -10.83
N ALA A 111 20.02 -5.87 -10.04
CA ALA A 111 19.73 -5.28 -8.72
C ALA A 111 18.84 -4.02 -8.79
N ASP A 112 18.76 -3.38 -9.96
CA ASP A 112 17.85 -2.26 -10.23
C ASP A 112 16.38 -2.69 -10.39
N GLN A 113 16.11 -4.00 -10.43
CA GLN A 113 14.79 -4.60 -10.63
C GLN A 113 14.10 -4.22 -11.95
N GLN A 114 14.86 -3.70 -12.92
CA GLN A 114 14.34 -3.23 -14.21
C GLN A 114 15.10 -3.84 -15.39
N SER A 115 16.43 -3.96 -15.28
CA SER A 115 17.29 -4.43 -16.35
C SER A 115 17.45 -5.94 -16.35
N CYS A 116 17.53 -6.55 -17.53
CA CYS A 116 17.77 -7.97 -17.69
C CYS A 116 19.15 -8.23 -18.33
N LYS A 117 20.01 -8.99 -17.65
CA LYS A 117 21.31 -9.40 -18.21
C LYS A 117 21.25 -10.86 -18.65
N LYS A 118 21.80 -11.18 -19.83
CA LYS A 118 21.93 -12.57 -20.27
C LYS A 118 22.72 -13.34 -19.21
N SER A 119 22.18 -14.46 -18.75
CA SER A 119 22.97 -15.43 -17.99
C SER A 119 23.90 -16.10 -18.99
N ASP A 120 25.21 -15.95 -18.83
CA ASP A 120 26.23 -16.60 -19.68
C ASP A 120 26.27 -18.14 -19.50
N LEU A 121 25.14 -18.76 -19.13
CA LEU A 121 24.92 -20.20 -19.30
C LEU A 121 24.99 -20.43 -20.81
N LYS A 122 26.12 -20.97 -21.26
CA LYS A 122 26.33 -21.31 -22.66
C LYS A 122 25.26 -22.34 -23.02
N ASP A 123 24.58 -22.10 -24.13
CA ASP A 123 23.51 -22.93 -24.68
C ASP A 123 23.97 -24.36 -25.10
N ASP A 124 25.18 -24.79 -24.69
CA ASP A 124 25.78 -26.10 -24.99
C ASP A 124 25.68 -27.10 -23.81
N ASP A 125 25.28 -26.65 -22.60
CA ASP A 125 25.26 -27.52 -21.41
C ASP A 125 23.96 -28.36 -21.26
N ALA A 126 22.99 -28.21 -22.17
CA ALA A 126 21.80 -29.08 -22.19
C ALA A 126 22.11 -30.52 -22.65
N PHE A 127 23.30 -30.76 -23.21
CA PHE A 127 23.82 -32.12 -23.48
C PHE A 127 24.60 -32.69 -22.28
N GLU A 128 25.10 -31.84 -21.38
CA GLU A 128 25.97 -32.24 -20.24
C GLU A 128 25.21 -32.39 -18.91
N ALA A 129 23.87 -32.27 -18.93
CA ALA A 129 23.01 -32.63 -17.79
C ALA A 129 22.63 -34.13 -17.76
N ARG A 130 23.06 -34.92 -18.74
CA ARG A 130 22.76 -36.37 -18.82
C ARG A 130 23.94 -37.29 -18.44
N ASP A 131 25.14 -36.74 -18.23
CA ASP A 131 26.34 -37.51 -17.85
C ASP A 131 26.82 -37.28 -16.39
N LEU A 132 26.15 -36.42 -15.63
CA LEU A 132 26.53 -36.08 -14.24
C LEU A 132 25.87 -36.95 -13.15
N GLU A 133 25.50 -38.19 -13.47
CA GLU A 133 25.20 -39.20 -12.44
C GLU A 133 26.41 -40.10 -12.10
N ASN A 134 27.55 -40.01 -12.81
CA ASN A 134 28.67 -40.94 -12.63
C ASN A 134 30.05 -40.34 -12.28
N GLU A 135 30.20 -39.04 -12.08
CA GLU A 135 31.49 -38.44 -11.64
C GLU A 135 31.39 -37.80 -10.25
N ILE A 136 31.07 -38.63 -9.24
CA ILE A 136 31.38 -38.31 -7.84
C ILE A 136 32.60 -39.12 -7.43
N GLU A 137 33.70 -39.03 -8.18
CA GLU A 137 34.99 -39.60 -7.77
C GLU A 137 36.16 -38.74 -8.26
N SER A 138 36.33 -37.57 -7.63
CA SER A 138 37.61 -36.93 -7.25
C SER A 138 37.44 -35.41 -7.24
N GLY A 139 38.17 -34.73 -6.32
CA GLY A 139 38.01 -33.32 -5.94
C GLY A 139 37.79 -32.37 -7.12
N ASP A 140 36.95 -31.34 -6.97
CA ASP A 140 37.41 -30.11 -6.34
C ASP A 140 36.28 -29.31 -5.62
N ASN A 141 36.66 -28.63 -4.54
CA ASN A 141 35.80 -27.82 -3.66
C ASN A 141 35.28 -26.50 -4.31
N GLU A 142 35.41 -26.35 -5.63
CA GLU A 142 35.10 -25.12 -6.38
C GLU A 142 33.78 -25.20 -7.20
N ASP A 143 33.03 -26.30 -7.09
CA ASP A 143 31.76 -26.50 -7.82
C ASP A 143 30.50 -26.24 -6.97
N VAL A 144 30.57 -26.47 -5.65
CA VAL A 144 29.42 -26.31 -4.75
C VAL A 144 29.00 -24.84 -4.61
N SER A 145 29.96 -23.91 -4.65
CA SER A 145 29.70 -22.47 -4.56
C SER A 145 28.96 -21.94 -5.79
N ASP A 146 29.34 -22.38 -6.98
CA ASP A 146 28.69 -21.96 -8.24
C ASP A 146 27.29 -22.55 -8.37
N ARG A 147 27.09 -23.80 -7.93
CA ARG A 147 25.75 -24.42 -7.88
C ARG A 147 24.85 -23.78 -6.83
N LEU A 148 25.39 -23.43 -5.66
CA LEU A 148 24.68 -22.67 -4.65
C LEU A 148 24.29 -21.28 -5.19
N GLN A 149 25.21 -20.60 -5.88
CA GLN A 149 24.94 -19.28 -6.44
C GLN A 149 23.88 -19.31 -7.56
N LYS A 150 23.84 -20.38 -8.38
CA LYS A 150 22.77 -20.59 -9.38
C LYS A 150 21.42 -20.85 -8.72
N LEU A 151 21.37 -21.68 -7.68
CA LEU A 151 20.14 -21.92 -6.90
C LEU A 151 19.68 -20.67 -6.16
N GLU A 152 20.58 -19.88 -5.58
CA GLU A 152 20.25 -18.62 -4.90
C GLU A 152 19.71 -17.55 -5.86
N ARG A 153 20.26 -17.46 -7.08
CA ARG A 153 19.76 -16.54 -8.13
C ARG A 153 18.39 -16.97 -8.68
N SER A 154 18.19 -18.28 -8.87
CA SER A 154 16.88 -18.81 -9.27
C SER A 154 15.84 -18.61 -8.15
N LEU A 155 16.25 -18.82 -6.89
CA LEU A 155 15.45 -18.53 -5.71
C LEU A 155 15.21 -17.02 -5.52
N ALA A 156 16.07 -16.12 -6.01
CA ALA A 156 15.83 -14.68 -5.95
C ALA A 156 14.63 -14.27 -6.84
N ASN A 157 14.53 -14.83 -8.05
CA ASN A 157 13.37 -14.63 -8.92
C ASN A 157 12.09 -15.22 -8.31
N GLU A 158 12.15 -16.39 -7.68
CA GLU A 158 11.00 -16.95 -6.97
C GLU A 158 10.68 -16.21 -5.67
N ARG A 159 11.68 -15.70 -4.94
CA ARG A 159 11.52 -14.94 -3.68
C ARG A 159 10.76 -13.64 -3.89
N VAL A 160 10.97 -12.97 -5.02
CA VAL A 160 10.15 -11.79 -5.38
C VAL A 160 8.69 -12.18 -5.49
N HIS A 161 8.38 -13.32 -6.14
CA HIS A 161 7.01 -13.81 -6.24
C HIS A 161 6.42 -14.22 -4.88
N THR A 162 7.20 -14.90 -4.02
CA THR A 162 6.72 -15.29 -2.68
C THR A 162 6.54 -14.10 -1.74
N ASN A 163 7.39 -13.08 -1.82
CA ASN A 163 7.28 -11.89 -0.97
C ASN A 163 6.01 -11.09 -1.32
N GLU A 164 5.68 -10.96 -2.61
CA GLU A 164 4.43 -10.31 -3.03
C GLU A 164 3.20 -11.17 -2.73
N LEU A 165 3.29 -12.49 -2.88
CA LEU A 165 2.22 -13.40 -2.43
C LEU A 165 2.01 -13.30 -0.92
N GLN A 166 3.08 -13.15 -0.12
CA GLN A 166 3.00 -12.91 1.32
C GLN A 166 2.39 -11.55 1.66
N LYS A 167 2.71 -10.47 0.92
CA LYS A 167 2.08 -9.16 1.11
C LYS A 167 0.59 -9.19 0.78
N SER A 168 0.22 -9.81 -0.33
CA SER A 168 -1.17 -10.02 -0.74
C SER A 168 -1.93 -10.87 0.29
N LEU A 169 -1.30 -11.94 0.79
CA LEU A 169 -1.84 -12.78 1.84
C LEU A 169 -2.03 -12.00 3.15
N GLN A 170 -1.06 -11.18 3.56
CA GLN A 170 -1.14 -10.35 4.76
C GLN A 170 -2.25 -9.31 4.66
N ALA A 171 -2.39 -8.65 3.51
CA ALA A 171 -3.48 -7.71 3.26
C ALA A 171 -4.84 -8.42 3.37
N THR A 172 -4.94 -9.64 2.84
CA THR A 172 -6.14 -10.48 2.95
C THR A 172 -6.44 -10.83 4.41
N TYR A 173 -5.44 -11.20 5.21
CA TYR A 173 -5.60 -11.47 6.64
C TYR A 173 -6.10 -10.24 7.42
N ASN A 174 -5.54 -9.05 7.14
CA ASN A 174 -5.98 -7.81 7.79
C ASN A 174 -7.45 -7.49 7.51
N VAL A 175 -7.91 -7.75 6.28
CA VAL A 175 -9.33 -7.62 5.90
C VAL A 175 -10.18 -8.64 6.67
N VAL A 176 -9.75 -9.91 6.74
CA VAL A 176 -10.45 -10.95 7.50
C VAL A 176 -10.58 -10.60 8.98
N ASP A 177 -9.53 -10.07 9.61
CA ASP A 177 -9.56 -9.68 11.02
C ASP A 177 -10.49 -8.48 11.27
N THR A 178 -10.50 -7.53 10.34
CA THR A 178 -11.45 -6.41 10.38
C THR A 178 -12.89 -6.91 10.29
N LEU A 179 -13.17 -7.86 9.40
CA LEU A 179 -14.49 -8.46 9.24
C LEU A 179 -14.90 -9.28 10.47
N LYS A 180 -13.98 -10.04 11.08
CA LYS A 180 -14.21 -10.76 12.34
C LYS A 180 -14.56 -9.81 13.49
N SER A 181 -13.84 -8.70 13.62
CA SER A 181 -14.11 -7.68 14.64
C SER A 181 -15.51 -7.07 14.48
N ARG A 182 -15.87 -6.72 13.24
CA ARG A 182 -17.22 -6.23 12.92
C ARG A 182 -18.30 -7.28 13.20
N LEU A 183 -18.08 -8.54 12.84
CA LEU A 183 -19.00 -9.63 13.12
C LEU A 183 -19.19 -9.85 14.63
N SER A 184 -18.12 -9.83 15.42
CA SER A 184 -18.18 -9.92 16.88
C SER A 184 -19.01 -8.79 17.49
N THR A 185 -18.90 -7.58 16.93
CA THR A 185 -19.69 -6.42 17.37
C THR A 185 -21.16 -6.57 17.01
N ILE A 186 -21.48 -7.13 15.83
CA ILE A 186 -22.86 -7.38 15.40
C ILE A 186 -23.52 -8.51 16.22
N VAL A 187 -22.79 -9.60 16.48
CA VAL A 187 -23.28 -10.74 17.28
C VAL A 187 -23.55 -10.32 18.72
N SER A 188 -22.72 -9.44 19.29
CA SER A 188 -22.95 -8.91 20.65
C SER A 188 -24.11 -7.91 20.73
N VAL A 189 -24.43 -7.21 19.65
CA VAL A 189 -25.61 -6.31 19.55
C VAL A 189 -26.91 -7.08 19.30
N THR A 190 -26.87 -8.24 18.65
CA THR A 190 -28.05 -9.07 18.32
C THR A 190 -28.41 -10.10 19.41
N SER A 191 -27.65 -10.17 20.49
CA SER A 191 -27.87 -11.08 21.63
C SER A 191 -28.64 -10.45 22.81
N PHE A 192 -29.35 -9.34 22.58
CA PHE A 192 -30.27 -8.69 23.52
C PHE A 192 -31.72 -8.75 23.01
#